data_AF-A0AA36ISC7-F1
#
_entry.id   AF-A0AA36ISC7-F1
#
_cell.length_a   1.000
_cell.length_b   1.000
_cell.length_c   1.000
_cell.angle_alpha   90.00
_cell.angle_beta   90.00
_cell.angle_gamma   90.00
#
_symmetry.space_group_name_H-M   'P 1'
#
loop_
_entity.id
_entity.type
_entity.pdbx_description
1 polymer ?
#
loop_
_entity_poly.entity_id
_entity_poly.type
_entity_poly.pdbx_seq_one_letter_code
_entity_poly.pdbx_strand_id
1 'polypeptide(L)'
;MIDGPSACFLRFTDWVAESFAPAHHSFQPLEVADVSNPNKPVLVRSDMCHDFVTDGLWFLYENGAHLQPESHVFRDHIIMYAWKAQKQEQSPQMLRRWQRYLRQLELSLARIKKQFTFAREALLWNWRLQVHSFLHTEHATYSLSLAPPFLNYCYLPLAIPPQAGTSIPSRRRLHQEPQAAC
;
A
#
# COMPACT_ATOMS: atom_id res chain seq x y z
N MET A 1 -5.73 15.83 36.94
CA MET A 1 -5.33 15.62 35.54
C MET A 1 -4.58 14.29 35.50
N ILE A 2 -5.14 13.28 34.82
CA ILE A 2 -4.47 11.97 34.67
C ILE A 2 -3.56 12.11 33.45
N ASP A 3 -2.45 12.82 33.60
CA ASP A 3 -1.40 12.87 32.59
C ASP A 3 -0.39 11.76 32.92
N GLY A 4 -0.76 10.54 32.55
CA GLY A 4 0.06 9.36 32.75
C GLY A 4 -0.05 8.38 31.57
N PRO A 5 0.76 7.31 31.56
CA PRO A 5 0.77 6.31 30.49
C PRO A 5 -0.62 5.74 30.15
N SER A 6 -1.50 5.63 31.16
CA SER A 6 -2.88 5.20 31.00
C SER A 6 -3.71 6.10 30.09
N ALA A 7 -3.46 7.42 30.09
CA ALA A 7 -4.20 8.35 29.24
C ALA A 7 -3.77 8.27 27.77
N CYS A 8 -2.48 8.01 27.50
CA CYS A 8 -2.02 7.77 26.13
C CYS A 8 -2.62 6.48 25.55
N PHE A 9 -2.66 5.41 26.36
CA PHE A 9 -3.26 4.15 25.94
C PHE A 9 -4.76 4.27 25.65
N LEU A 10 -5.53 4.96 26.49
CA LEU A 10 -6.96 5.20 26.24
C LEU A 10 -7.19 5.99 24.95
N ARG A 11 -6.42 7.07 24.72
CA ARG A 11 -6.50 7.82 23.46
C ARG A 11 -6.14 6.97 22.25
N PHE A 12 -5.19 6.04 22.40
CA PHE A 12 -4.84 5.09 21.35
C PHE A 12 -6.00 4.15 21.06
N THR A 13 -6.66 3.58 22.07
CA THR A 13 -7.82 2.70 21.86
C THR A 13 -8.98 3.43 21.19
N ASP A 14 -9.23 4.69 21.59
CA ASP A 14 -10.27 5.53 20.96
C ASP A 14 -9.91 5.80 19.49
N TRP A 15 -8.66 6.15 19.20
CA TRP A 15 -8.19 6.32 17.82
C TRP A 15 -8.35 5.06 16.98
N VAL A 16 -8.05 3.88 17.53
CA VAL A 16 -8.25 2.61 16.80
C VAL A 16 -9.72 2.42 16.43
N ALA A 17 -10.64 2.59 17.39
CA ALA A 17 -12.07 2.36 17.21
C ALA A 17 -12.74 3.40 16.30
N GLU A 18 -12.40 4.68 16.48
CA GLU A 18 -13.10 5.79 15.84
C GLU A 18 -12.46 6.20 14.50
N SER A 19 -11.16 5.98 14.32
CA SER A 19 -10.41 6.46 13.15
C SER A 19 -9.81 5.33 12.32
N PHE A 20 -9.02 4.44 12.93
CA PHE A 20 -8.27 3.46 12.15
C PHE A 20 -9.17 2.37 11.56
N ALA A 21 -9.93 1.65 12.39
CA ALA A 21 -10.73 0.51 11.96
C ALA A 21 -11.81 0.87 10.92
N PRO A 22 -12.54 1.99 11.03
CA PRO A 22 -13.50 2.39 9.99
C PRO A 22 -12.83 2.68 8.63
N ALA A 23 -11.60 3.18 8.64
CA ALA A 23 -10.86 3.53 7.43
C ALA A 23 -10.14 2.34 6.75
N HIS A 24 -9.96 1.23 7.45
CA HIS A 24 -9.18 0.05 7.01
C HIS A 24 -9.96 -1.25 7.28
N HIS A 25 -11.00 -1.49 6.47
CA HIS A 25 -11.92 -2.63 6.61
C HIS A 25 -11.66 -3.76 5.61
N SER A 26 -10.68 -3.60 4.72
CA SER A 26 -10.27 -4.64 3.77
C SER A 26 -8.76 -4.83 3.75
N PHE A 27 -8.33 -6.08 3.58
CA PHE A 27 -6.91 -6.40 3.45
C PHE A 27 -6.48 -6.31 1.97
N GLN A 28 -5.68 -5.30 1.63
CA GLN A 28 -5.18 -5.02 0.28
C GLN A 28 -3.65 -5.03 0.27
N PRO A 29 -3.01 -6.20 0.04
CA PRO A 29 -1.58 -6.33 0.27
C PRO A 29 -0.67 -5.69 -0.78
N LEU A 30 -1.24 -5.18 -1.87
CA LEU A 30 -0.51 -4.70 -3.03
C LEU A 30 -0.40 -3.18 -3.01
N GLU A 31 0.83 -2.67 -3.00
CA GLU A 31 1.11 -1.27 -3.30
C GLU A 31 1.50 -1.12 -4.77
N VAL A 32 1.05 -0.04 -5.42
CA VAL A 32 1.46 0.31 -6.79
C VAL A 32 2.37 1.53 -6.75
N ALA A 33 3.64 1.32 -7.08
CA ALA A 33 4.66 2.36 -7.13
C ALA A 33 4.70 3.03 -8.51
N ASP A 34 4.87 4.36 -8.52
CA ASP A 34 5.12 5.16 -9.71
C ASP A 34 6.60 5.14 -10.07
N VAL A 35 6.94 4.60 -11.24
CA VAL A 35 8.32 4.65 -11.75
C VAL A 35 8.63 5.91 -12.56
N SER A 36 7.62 6.72 -12.89
CA SER A 36 7.76 7.95 -13.66
C SER A 36 8.02 9.20 -12.82
N ASN A 37 7.53 9.21 -11.58
CA ASN A 37 7.57 10.39 -10.72
C ASN A 37 8.17 10.08 -9.34
N PRO A 38 9.46 10.39 -9.12
CA PRO A 38 10.11 10.13 -7.83
C PRO A 38 9.53 10.96 -6.68
N ASN A 39 8.89 12.09 -6.97
CA ASN A 39 8.27 12.95 -5.95
C ASN A 39 6.89 12.44 -5.51
N LYS A 40 6.26 11.57 -6.30
CA LYS A 40 5.00 10.91 -5.97
C LYS A 40 5.13 9.41 -6.22
N PRO A 41 5.91 8.71 -5.38
CA PRO A 41 6.31 7.33 -5.65
C PRO A 41 5.17 6.31 -5.56
N VAL A 42 3.95 6.71 -5.16
CA VAL A 42 2.81 5.79 -5.00
C VAL A 42 1.58 6.25 -5.77
N LEU A 43 1.08 5.34 -6.60
CA LEU A 43 -0.13 5.46 -7.39
C LEU A 43 -1.36 4.90 -6.65
N VAL A 44 -1.19 3.75 -6.00
CA VAL A 44 -2.22 3.07 -5.20
C VAL A 44 -1.56 2.51 -3.95
N ARG A 45 -2.07 2.83 -2.76
CA ARG A 45 -1.52 2.32 -1.50
C ARG A 45 -2.05 0.93 -1.20
N SER A 46 -1.23 0.14 -0.50
CA SER A 46 -1.71 -1.03 0.21
C SER A 46 -2.57 -0.66 1.41
N ASP A 47 -3.34 -1.62 1.90
CA ASP A 47 -4.01 -1.63 3.20
C ASP A 47 -3.68 -2.96 3.89
N MET A 48 -2.59 -2.95 4.68
CA MET A 48 -2.04 -4.12 5.35
C MET A 48 -1.96 -3.92 6.86
N CYS A 49 -1.76 -5.02 7.60
CA CYS A 49 -1.53 -4.97 9.05
C CYS A 49 -0.34 -4.08 9.45
N HIS A 50 0.65 -3.88 8.56
CA HIS A 50 1.77 -3.00 8.86
C HIS A 50 1.41 -1.51 8.74
N ASP A 51 0.32 -1.15 8.06
CA ASP A 51 -0.22 0.22 8.05
C ASP A 51 -0.76 0.57 9.44
N PHE A 52 -1.44 -0.37 10.10
CA PHE A 52 -1.82 -0.25 11.52
C PHE A 52 -0.60 0.01 12.42
N VAL A 53 0.45 -0.79 12.27
CA VAL A 53 1.69 -0.61 13.05
C VAL A 53 2.30 0.77 12.79
N THR A 54 2.39 1.18 11.52
CA THR A 54 3.00 2.45 11.14
C THR A 54 2.22 3.64 11.69
N ASP A 55 0.91 3.68 11.42
CA ASP A 55 0.05 4.78 11.86
C ASP A 55 -0.09 4.80 13.38
N GLY A 56 -0.10 3.62 14.02
CA GLY A 56 -0.11 3.51 15.47
C GLY A 56 1.17 4.03 16.11
N LEU A 57 2.35 3.71 15.56
CA LEU A 57 3.63 4.27 16.04
C LEU A 57 3.67 5.80 15.92
N TRP A 58 3.17 6.36 14.81
CA TRP A 58 3.06 7.81 14.65
C TRP A 58 2.08 8.43 15.65
N PHE A 59 0.92 7.82 15.86
CA PHE A 59 -0.03 8.27 16.86
C PHE A 59 0.61 8.30 18.26
N LEU A 60 1.29 7.22 18.66
CA LEU A 60 1.96 7.13 19.95
C LEU A 60 3.04 8.21 20.10
N TYR A 61 3.86 8.42 19.08
CA TYR A 61 4.89 9.46 19.07
C TYR A 61 4.31 10.87 19.24
N GLU A 62 3.26 11.20 18.49
CA GLU A 62 2.55 12.49 18.59
C GLU A 62 1.90 12.70 19.98
N ASN A 63 1.62 11.61 20.70
CA ASN A 63 1.08 11.61 22.05
C ASN A 63 2.17 11.51 23.14
N GLY A 64 3.44 11.72 22.79
CA GLY A 64 4.57 11.80 23.72
C GLY A 64 5.28 10.48 24.01
N ALA A 65 4.89 9.38 23.36
CA ALA A 65 5.60 8.11 23.48
C ALA A 65 6.77 8.05 22.48
N HIS A 66 7.97 8.39 22.96
CA HIS A 66 9.19 8.36 22.15
C HIS A 66 9.86 6.99 22.24
N LEU A 67 9.60 6.14 21.25
CA LEU A 67 10.15 4.79 21.17
C LEU A 67 11.53 4.83 20.47
N GLN A 68 12.47 4.01 20.95
CA GLN A 68 13.75 3.77 20.28
C GLN A 68 13.87 2.29 19.92
N PRO A 69 14.10 1.95 18.64
CA PRO A 69 14.37 0.56 18.27
C PRO A 69 15.70 0.08 18.84
N GLU A 70 15.71 -1.10 19.44
CA GLU A 70 16.95 -1.81 19.81
C GLU A 70 17.69 -2.35 18.56
N SER A 71 16.96 -2.61 17.48
CA SER A 71 17.49 -3.11 16.21
C SER A 71 16.60 -2.69 15.03
N HIS A 72 17.08 -2.88 13.80
CA HIS A 72 16.28 -2.61 12.61
C HIS A 72 15.04 -3.52 12.56
N VAL A 73 13.87 -2.90 12.56
CA VAL A 73 12.61 -3.59 12.29
C VAL A 73 12.35 -3.52 10.79
N PHE A 74 11.98 -4.64 10.19
CA PHE A 74 11.70 -4.74 8.77
C PHE A 74 10.30 -5.32 8.57
N ARG A 75 9.72 -5.01 7.40
CA ARG A 75 8.37 -5.41 7.03
C ARG A 75 8.31 -5.86 5.58
N ASP A 76 7.41 -6.79 5.34
CA ASP A 76 7.13 -7.29 4.00
C ASP A 76 6.30 -6.29 3.20
N HIS A 77 6.68 -6.09 1.94
CA HIS A 77 6.00 -5.24 0.98
C HIS A 77 5.85 -5.98 -0.34
N ILE A 78 4.62 -6.06 -0.87
CA ILE A 78 4.37 -6.50 -2.23
C ILE A 78 4.17 -5.26 -3.08
N ILE A 79 5.18 -4.92 -3.88
CA ILE A 79 5.21 -3.71 -4.70
C ILE A 79 5.01 -4.09 -6.16
N MET A 80 3.98 -3.52 -6.76
CA MET A 80 3.78 -3.53 -8.21
C MET A 80 4.30 -2.24 -8.82
N TYR A 81 5.08 -2.33 -9.88
CA TYR A 81 5.64 -1.16 -10.56
C TYR A 81 4.80 -0.80 -11.78
N ALA A 82 4.42 0.47 -11.89
CA ALA A 82 3.63 0.96 -13.01
C ALA A 82 4.04 2.38 -13.40
N TRP A 83 3.94 2.68 -14.69
CA TRP A 83 4.04 4.04 -15.22
C TRP A 83 2.79 4.87 -14.93
N LYS A 84 1.64 4.19 -14.80
CA LYS A 84 0.35 4.84 -14.58
C LYS A 84 -0.65 3.86 -13.97
N ALA A 85 -1.47 4.37 -13.06
CA ALA A 85 -2.69 3.73 -12.61
C ALA A 85 -3.87 4.65 -12.91
N GLN A 86 -4.84 4.16 -13.67
CA GLN A 86 -6.03 4.94 -14.03
C GLN A 86 -7.27 4.25 -13.48
N LYS A 87 -7.98 4.93 -12.57
CA LYS A 87 -9.30 4.50 -12.09
C LYS A 87 -10.23 4.33 -13.28
N GLN A 88 -10.91 3.19 -13.33
CA GLN A 88 -11.82 2.82 -14.39
C GLN A 88 -13.26 2.92 -13.90
N GLU A 89 -14.12 3.48 -14.74
CA GLU A 89 -15.56 3.38 -14.56
C GLU A 89 -16.07 2.03 -15.08
N GLN A 90 -17.14 1.53 -14.47
CA GLN A 90 -17.74 0.29 -14.93
C GLN A 90 -18.42 0.52 -16.29
N SER A 91 -17.91 -0.15 -17.30
CA SER A 91 -18.49 -0.15 -18.65
C SER A 91 -18.42 -1.56 -19.25
N PRO A 92 -19.28 -1.89 -20.23
CA PRO A 92 -19.22 -3.17 -20.91
C PRO A 92 -17.86 -3.45 -21.57
N GLN A 93 -17.18 -2.42 -22.08
CA GLN A 93 -15.84 -2.55 -22.66
C GLN A 93 -14.79 -2.87 -21.59
N MET A 94 -14.86 -2.20 -20.43
CA MET A 94 -13.97 -2.48 -19.30
C MET A 94 -14.15 -3.91 -18.81
N LEU A 95 -15.41 -4.37 -18.63
CA LEU A 95 -15.72 -5.73 -18.19
C LEU A 95 -15.13 -6.80 -19.12
N ARG A 96 -15.20 -6.60 -20.45
CA ARG A 96 -14.57 -7.52 -21.42
C ARG A 96 -13.04 -7.57 -21.28
N ARG A 97 -12.39 -6.42 -21.06
CA ARG A 97 -10.94 -6.36 -20.83
C ARG A 97 -10.55 -7.03 -19.51
N TRP A 98 -11.33 -6.77 -18.46
CA TRP A 98 -11.16 -7.41 -17.15
C TRP A 98 -11.34 -8.93 -17.22
N GLN A 99 -12.37 -9.42 -17.91
CA GLN A 99 -12.56 -10.87 -18.12
C GLN A 99 -11.40 -11.51 -18.87
N ARG A 100 -10.86 -10.84 -19.89
CA ARG A 100 -9.67 -11.32 -20.62
C ARG A 100 -8.46 -11.41 -19.69
N TYR A 101 -8.24 -10.39 -18.86
CA TYR A 101 -7.20 -10.39 -17.85
C TYR A 101 -7.36 -11.55 -16.86
N LEU A 102 -8.57 -11.77 -16.33
CA LEU A 102 -8.84 -12.87 -15.39
C LEU A 102 -8.60 -14.24 -16.02
N ARG A 103 -9.06 -14.48 -17.26
CA ARG A 103 -8.80 -15.74 -17.97
C ARG A 103 -7.31 -16.03 -18.13
N GLN A 104 -6.52 -15.00 -18.41
CA GLN A 104 -5.08 -15.16 -18.54
C GLN A 104 -4.41 -15.45 -17.18
N LEU A 105 -4.86 -14.79 -16.11
CA LEU A 105 -4.38 -15.08 -14.75
C LEU A 105 -4.76 -16.49 -14.29
N GLU A 106 -5.94 -16.98 -14.67
CA GLU A 106 -6.44 -18.31 -14.32
C GLU A 106 -5.46 -19.42 -14.75
N LEU A 107 -4.82 -19.27 -15.92
CA LEU A 107 -3.79 -20.19 -16.42
C LEU A 107 -2.58 -20.30 -15.48
N SER A 108 -2.28 -19.25 -14.71
CA SER A 108 -1.15 -19.21 -13.77
C SER A 108 -1.59 -19.43 -12.32
N LEU A 109 -2.89 -19.44 -12.03
CA LEU A 109 -3.43 -19.41 -10.68
C LEU A 109 -2.99 -20.61 -9.83
N ALA A 110 -2.90 -21.80 -10.42
CA ALA A 110 -2.43 -22.99 -9.71
C ALA A 110 -0.98 -22.85 -9.22
N ARG A 111 -0.11 -22.18 -10.00
CA ARG A 111 1.28 -21.90 -9.60
C ARG A 111 1.32 -20.78 -8.57
N ILE A 112 0.59 -19.69 -8.80
CA ILE A 112 0.50 -18.55 -7.87
C ILE A 112 0.05 -19.01 -6.48
N LYS A 113 -0.93 -19.92 -6.40
CA LYS A 113 -1.39 -20.51 -5.13
C LYS A 113 -0.31 -21.31 -4.39
N LYS A 114 0.64 -21.92 -5.12
CA LYS A 114 1.78 -22.60 -4.50
C LYS A 114 2.83 -21.61 -4.02
N GLN A 115 3.10 -20.58 -4.82
CA GLN A 115 4.05 -19.52 -4.47
C GLN A 115 3.67 -18.23 -5.18
N PHE A 116 3.41 -17.18 -4.39
CA PHE A 116 2.90 -15.91 -4.91
C PHE A 116 3.86 -15.24 -5.91
N THR A 117 5.16 -15.54 -5.83
CA THR A 117 6.20 -15.00 -6.73
C THR A 117 5.94 -15.33 -8.20
N PHE A 118 5.21 -16.41 -8.50
CA PHE A 118 4.77 -16.75 -9.86
C PHE A 118 3.79 -15.73 -10.45
N ALA A 119 3.21 -14.84 -9.64
CA ALA A 119 2.40 -13.73 -10.14
C ALA A 119 3.24 -12.81 -11.05
N ARG A 120 4.54 -12.66 -10.78
CA ARG A 120 5.45 -11.90 -11.66
C ARG A 120 5.53 -12.50 -13.06
N GLU A 121 5.61 -13.83 -13.18
CA GLU A 121 5.61 -14.51 -14.49
C GLU A 121 4.28 -14.31 -15.21
N ALA A 122 3.16 -14.41 -14.50
CA ALA A 122 1.83 -14.18 -15.08
C ALA A 122 1.70 -12.75 -15.64
N LEU A 123 2.20 -11.75 -14.89
CA LEU A 123 2.22 -10.35 -15.34
C LEU A 123 3.15 -10.13 -16.53
N LEU A 124 4.30 -10.81 -16.58
CA LEU A 124 5.19 -10.80 -17.74
C LEU A 124 4.47 -11.33 -19.00
N TRP A 125 3.71 -12.42 -18.87
CA TRP A 125 2.91 -12.95 -19.98
C TRP A 125 1.81 -11.99 -20.41
N ASN A 126 1.07 -11.41 -19.46
CA ASN A 126 0.07 -10.38 -19.77
C ASN A 126 0.70 -9.22 -20.55
N TRP A 127 1.85 -8.74 -20.10
CA TRP A 127 2.58 -7.65 -20.75
C TRP A 127 3.02 -8.03 -22.18
N ARG A 128 3.60 -9.22 -22.37
CA ARG A 128 4.01 -9.72 -23.70
C ARG A 128 2.83 -9.88 -24.66
N LEU A 129 1.66 -10.27 -24.15
CA LEU A 129 0.42 -10.44 -24.92
C LEU A 129 -0.38 -9.14 -25.06
N GLN A 130 0.15 -8.00 -24.60
CA GLN A 130 -0.52 -6.70 -24.59
C GLN A 130 -1.92 -6.74 -23.92
N VAL A 131 -2.06 -7.59 -22.90
CA VAL A 131 -3.26 -7.65 -22.06
C VAL A 131 -3.13 -6.61 -20.95
N HIS A 132 -4.11 -5.72 -20.85
CA HIS A 132 -4.18 -4.75 -19.76
C HIS A 132 -4.21 -5.46 -18.41
N SER A 133 -3.35 -5.01 -17.51
CA SER A 133 -3.36 -5.47 -16.12
C SER A 133 -4.24 -4.56 -15.29
N PHE A 134 -4.84 -5.12 -14.26
CA PHE A 134 -5.79 -4.40 -13.45
C PHE A 134 -5.61 -4.76 -11.97
N LEU A 135 -5.90 -3.78 -11.12
CA LEU A 135 -5.97 -3.93 -9.67
C LEU A 135 -7.38 -3.57 -9.20
N HIS A 136 -8.01 -4.50 -8.49
CA HIS A 136 -9.27 -4.25 -7.82
C HIS A 136 -8.99 -3.97 -6.34
N THR A 137 -9.43 -2.80 -5.87
CA THR A 137 -9.47 -2.42 -4.46
C THR A 137 -10.93 -2.30 -4.03
N GLU A 138 -11.16 -2.19 -2.73
CA GLU A 138 -12.49 -1.96 -2.17
C GLU A 138 -13.21 -0.75 -2.77
N HIS A 139 -12.48 0.32 -3.08
CA HIS A 139 -13.08 1.59 -3.52
C HIS A 139 -13.07 1.77 -5.04
N ALA A 140 -12.27 0.99 -5.78
CA ALA A 140 -12.04 1.26 -7.19
C ALA A 140 -11.41 0.07 -7.93
N THR A 141 -11.61 0.06 -9.24
CA THR A 141 -10.81 -0.76 -10.15
C THR A 141 -9.86 0.14 -10.93
N TYR A 142 -8.59 -0.20 -10.96
CA TYR A 142 -7.54 0.52 -11.68
C TYR A 142 -7.07 -0.30 -12.87
N SER A 143 -6.91 0.35 -14.03
CA SER A 143 -6.11 -0.17 -15.14
C SER A 143 -4.67 0.29 -14.95
N LEU A 144 -3.73 -0.63 -15.10
CA LEU A 144 -2.32 -0.41 -14.81
C LEU A 144 -1.49 -0.50 -16.09
N SER A 145 -0.63 0.50 -16.30
CA SER A 145 0.45 0.45 -17.29
C SER A 145 1.71 -0.06 -16.57
N LEU A 146 1.92 -1.38 -16.58
CA LEU A 146 2.98 -2.01 -15.82
C LEU A 146 4.38 -1.62 -16.31
N ALA A 147 5.32 -1.52 -15.36
CA ALA A 147 6.73 -1.30 -15.60
C ALA A 147 7.55 -2.47 -15.03
N PRO A 148 8.61 -2.96 -15.70
CA PRO A 148 9.54 -3.93 -15.11
C PRO A 148 10.10 -3.42 -13.77
N PRO A 149 10.31 -4.27 -12.74
CA PRO A 149 10.19 -5.73 -12.73
C PRO A 149 8.76 -6.28 -12.57
N PHE A 150 7.75 -5.42 -12.72
CA PHE A 150 6.31 -5.67 -12.58
C PHE A 150 5.85 -5.88 -11.15
N LEU A 151 6.43 -6.87 -10.46
CA LEU A 151 6.08 -7.21 -9.10
C LEU A 151 7.35 -7.61 -8.35
N ASN A 152 7.51 -7.08 -7.15
CA ASN A 152 8.59 -7.47 -6.26
C ASN A 152 8.06 -7.66 -4.84
N TYR A 153 8.66 -8.60 -4.13
CA TYR A 153 8.44 -8.80 -2.71
C TYR A 153 9.68 -8.35 -1.98
N CYS A 154 9.54 -7.27 -1.24
CA CYS A 154 10.64 -6.57 -0.61
C CYS A 154 10.52 -6.70 0.91
N TYR A 155 11.67 -6.85 1.57
CA TYR A 155 11.78 -6.69 3.00
C TYR A 155 12.36 -5.30 3.27
N LEU A 156 11.49 -4.34 3.62
CA LEU A 156 11.86 -2.92 3.76
C LEU A 156 11.93 -2.53 5.23
N PRO A 157 12.87 -1.64 5.61
CA PRO A 157 12.95 -1.15 6.99
C PRO A 157 11.65 -0.39 7.35
N LEU A 158 11.12 -0.69 8.53
CA LEU A 158 10.02 0.06 9.15
C LEU A 158 10.59 1.36 9.72
N ALA A 159 9.98 2.47 9.34
CA ALA A 159 10.33 3.78 9.88
C ALA A 159 9.74 3.97 11.28
N ILE A 160 10.59 4.07 12.30
CA ILE A 160 10.16 4.43 13.65
C ILE A 160 10.24 5.96 13.80
N PRO A 161 9.16 6.63 14.23
CA PRO A 161 9.17 8.08 14.47
C PRO A 161 10.30 8.51 15.43
N PRO A 162 10.94 9.68 15.21
CA PRO A 162 10.62 10.69 14.19
C PRO A 162 11.21 10.40 12.81
N GLN A 163 11.97 9.32 12.65
CA GLN A 163 12.63 9.05 11.37
C GLN A 163 11.57 8.83 10.29
N ALA A 164 11.61 9.66 9.27
CA ALA A 164 10.85 9.43 8.06
C ALA A 164 11.49 8.26 7.33
N GLY A 165 10.72 7.21 7.04
CA GLY A 165 11.21 6.15 6.17
C GLY A 165 11.57 6.72 4.82
N THR A 166 12.67 6.25 4.24
CA THR A 166 12.98 6.50 2.82
C THR A 166 11.96 5.84 1.89
N SER A 167 11.21 4.85 2.40
CA SER A 167 10.03 4.29 1.73
C SER A 167 8.78 5.09 2.10
N ILE A 168 8.33 5.93 1.17
CA ILE A 168 6.95 6.42 0.96
C ILE A 168 6.24 7.03 2.20
N PRO A 169 5.85 8.32 2.16
CA PRO A 169 5.28 9.01 3.31
C PRO A 169 3.97 8.38 3.81
N SER A 170 3.70 8.40 5.13
CA SER A 170 2.42 7.97 5.73
C SER A 170 1.24 8.83 5.26
N ARG A 171 0.00 8.32 5.37
CA ARG A 171 -1.22 8.99 4.85
C ARG A 171 -1.42 10.37 5.50
N ARG A 172 -1.03 10.51 6.77
CA ARG A 172 -1.05 11.79 7.52
C ARG A 172 -0.15 12.87 6.90
N ARG A 173 0.97 12.50 6.28
CA ARG A 173 1.88 13.47 5.64
C ARG A 173 1.39 14.00 4.30
N LEU A 174 0.38 13.38 3.68
CA LEU A 174 -0.23 13.91 2.46
C LEU A 174 -1.28 15.00 2.76
N HIS A 175 -1.73 15.13 4.01
CA HIS A 175 -2.70 16.15 4.44
C HIS A 175 -2.07 17.28 5.26
N GLN A 176 -0.77 17.22 5.52
CA GLN A 176 -0.01 18.40 5.96
C GLN A 176 0.34 19.19 4.70
N GLU A 177 -0.47 20.21 4.38
CA GLU A 177 -0.03 21.27 3.49
C GLU A 177 1.34 21.78 3.95
N PRO A 178 2.27 22.10 3.05
CA PRO A 178 3.44 22.86 3.46
C PRO A 178 2.91 24.20 3.97
N GLN A 179 2.91 24.39 5.29
CA GLN A 179 2.91 25.73 5.83
C GLN A 179 4.15 26.39 5.25
N ALA A 180 3.93 27.28 4.29
CA ALA A 180 4.95 28.15 3.76
C ALA A 180 5.59 28.84 4.97
N ALA A 181 6.87 28.53 5.19
CA ALA A 181 7.71 29.36 6.02
C ALA A 181 7.83 30.71 5.30
N CYS A 182 7.07 31.69 5.79
CA CYS A 182 7.42 33.09 5.65
C CYS A 182 8.47 33.43 6.73
#